data_AF-A0A1G9B2D2-F1
#
_entry.id   AF-A0A1G9B2D2-F1
#
_cell.length_a   1.000
_cell.length_b   1.000
_cell.length_c   1.000
_cell.angle_alpha   90.00
_cell.angle_beta   90.00
_cell.angle_gamma   90.00
#
_symmetry.space_group_name_H-M   'P 1'
#
loop_
_entity.id
_entity.type
_entity.pdbx_description
1 polymer ?
#
loop_
_entity_poly.entity_id
_entity_poly.type
_entity_poly.pdbx_seq_one_letter_code
_entity_poly.pdbx_strand_id
1 'polypeptide(L)'
;MKRMLLALALAASPTLAEESKPIATQIGEAMRPAAEAYGKTMNRLVNEYMAGASKGPLGDAARANLKAQDKREREANRGVRRTMKECIKPGNVIDDDVKECTEGLRQKEW
;
A
#
# COMPACT_ATOMS: atom_id res chain seq x y z
N MET A 1 54.50 -20.55 14.80
CA MET A 1 53.18 -19.88 14.74
C MET A 1 52.80 -19.48 13.31
N LYS A 2 52.78 -20.40 12.33
CA LYS A 2 52.40 -20.07 10.93
C LYS A 2 51.48 -21.10 10.27
N ARG A 3 51.04 -22.11 11.03
CA ARG A 3 50.13 -23.16 10.56
C ARG A 3 48.69 -23.04 11.08
N MET A 4 48.44 -22.16 12.05
CA MET A 4 47.10 -21.98 12.62
C MET A 4 46.24 -20.91 11.91
N LEU A 5 46.82 -20.13 10.98
CA LEU A 5 46.07 -19.08 10.28
C LEU A 5 45.31 -19.56 9.04
N LEU A 6 45.56 -20.78 8.54
CA LEU A 6 44.81 -21.32 7.39
C LEU A 6 43.52 -22.04 7.80
N ALA A 7 43.37 -22.45 9.06
CA ALA A 7 42.19 -23.20 9.50
C ALA A 7 40.96 -22.30 9.76
N LEU A 8 41.15 -21.01 10.01
CA LEU A 8 40.04 -20.09 10.31
C LEU A 8 39.39 -19.46 9.07
N ALA A 9 39.98 -19.63 7.89
CA ALA A 9 39.44 -19.10 6.63
C ALA A 9 38.45 -20.04 5.93
N LEU A 10 38.32 -21.30 6.37
CA LEU A 10 37.38 -22.28 5.79
C LEU A 10 36.00 -22.31 6.48
N ALA A 11 35.82 -21.58 7.59
CA ALA A 11 34.59 -21.62 8.39
C ALA A 11 33.62 -20.44 8.13
N ALA A 12 33.94 -19.54 7.20
CA ALA A 12 33.15 -18.34 6.92
C ALA A 12 32.47 -18.35 5.53
N SER A 13 32.30 -19.53 4.93
CA SER A 13 31.35 -19.69 3.84
C SER A 13 29.98 -19.96 4.47
N PRO A 14 28.99 -19.06 4.38
CA PRO A 14 27.62 -19.50 4.51
C PRO A 14 27.37 -20.44 3.33
N THR A 15 27.57 -21.75 3.52
CA THR A 15 26.97 -22.76 2.67
C THR A 15 25.49 -22.87 3.04
N LEU A 16 24.80 -21.73 3.02
CA LEU A 16 23.42 -21.72 2.59
C LEU A 16 23.54 -21.97 1.09
N ALA A 17 23.48 -23.24 0.71
CA ALA A 17 22.90 -23.56 -0.58
C ALA A 17 21.49 -22.96 -0.54
N GLU A 18 21.38 -21.69 -0.92
CA GLU A 18 20.12 -21.08 -1.31
C GLU A 18 19.72 -21.88 -2.54
N GLU A 19 18.97 -22.97 -2.31
CA GLU A 19 18.38 -23.76 -3.38
C GLU A 19 17.61 -22.76 -4.23
N SER A 20 18.15 -22.47 -5.42
CA SER A 20 17.55 -21.50 -6.33
C SER A 20 16.12 -21.95 -6.54
N LYS A 21 15.14 -21.15 -6.07
CA LYS A 21 13.73 -21.49 -6.19
C LYS A 21 13.46 -21.95 -7.63
N PRO A 22 12.59 -22.95 -7.87
CA PRO A 22 12.26 -23.35 -9.22
C PRO A 22 11.94 -22.12 -10.09
N ILE A 23 12.36 -22.13 -11.36
CA ILE A 23 12.18 -20.98 -12.27
C ILE A 23 10.74 -20.48 -12.27
N ALA A 24 9.76 -21.40 -12.19
CA ALA A 24 8.34 -21.06 -12.07
C ALA A 24 8.01 -20.23 -10.82
N THR A 25 8.61 -20.54 -9.66
CA THR A 25 8.42 -19.81 -8.41
C THR A 25 9.07 -18.42 -8.49
N GLN A 26 10.26 -18.31 -9.07
CA GLN A 26 10.92 -17.00 -9.26
C GLN A 26 10.11 -16.09 -10.19
N ILE A 27 9.62 -16.64 -11.31
CA ILE A 27 8.74 -15.92 -12.23
C ILE A 27 7.44 -15.51 -11.53
N GLY A 28 6.84 -16.42 -10.75
CA GLY A 28 5.63 -16.14 -9.97
C GLY A 28 5.83 -15.01 -8.96
N GLU A 29 6.93 -15.00 -8.21
CA GLU A 29 7.26 -13.95 -7.26
C GLU A 29 7.54 -12.61 -7.95
N ALA A 30 8.25 -12.62 -9.08
CA ALA A 30 8.52 -11.43 -9.87
C ALA A 30 7.22 -10.82 -10.46
N MET A 31 6.26 -11.67 -10.85
CA MET A 31 4.97 -11.23 -11.40
C MET A 31 3.93 -10.90 -10.33
N ARG A 32 4.13 -11.30 -9.07
CA ARG A 32 3.15 -11.12 -7.98
C ARG A 32 2.63 -9.68 -7.86
N PRO A 33 3.48 -8.62 -7.88
CA PRO A 33 2.98 -7.25 -7.77
C PRO A 33 2.06 -6.88 -8.94
N ALA A 34 2.36 -7.33 -10.16
CA ALA A 34 1.54 -7.08 -11.33
C ALA A 34 0.20 -7.85 -11.25
N ALA A 35 0.23 -9.11 -10.80
CA ALA A 35 -0.97 -9.90 -10.58
C ALA A 35 -1.88 -9.30 -9.49
N GLU A 36 -1.30 -8.83 -8.38
CA GLU A 36 -2.02 -8.13 -7.31
C GLU A 36 -2.64 -6.83 -7.81
N ALA A 37 -1.90 -6.03 -8.59
CA ALA A 37 -2.42 -4.80 -9.19
C ALA A 37 -3.57 -5.07 -10.16
N TYR A 38 -3.44 -6.08 -11.04
CA TYR A 38 -4.50 -6.50 -11.94
C TYR A 38 -5.75 -6.97 -11.17
N GLY A 39 -5.55 -7.85 -10.17
CA GLY A 39 -6.63 -8.36 -9.34
C GLY A 39 -7.38 -7.25 -8.60
N LYS A 40 -6.66 -6.24 -8.08
CA LYS A 40 -7.24 -5.05 -7.45
C LYS A 40 -8.12 -4.27 -8.43
N THR A 41 -7.62 -4.03 -9.64
CA THR A 41 -8.37 -3.32 -10.70
C THR A 41 -9.63 -4.07 -11.11
N MET A 42 -9.54 -5.38 -11.34
CA MET A 42 -10.69 -6.21 -11.69
C MET A 42 -11.72 -6.26 -10.57
N ASN A 43 -11.29 -6.38 -9.32
CA ASN A 43 -12.18 -6.36 -8.17
C ASN A 43 -12.94 -5.02 -8.05
N ARG A 44 -12.25 -3.90 -8.29
CA ARG A 44 -12.89 -2.57 -8.33
C ARG A 44 -13.95 -2.50 -9.43
N LEU A 45 -13.60 -2.88 -10.66
CA LEU A 45 -14.52 -2.89 -11.80
C LEU A 45 -15.78 -3.74 -11.55
N VAL A 46 -15.61 -4.93 -10.98
CA VAL A 46 -16.75 -5.80 -10.63
C VAL A 46 -17.64 -5.15 -9.58
N ASN A 47 -17.07 -4.54 -8.54
CA ASN A 47 -17.87 -3.83 -7.54
C ASN A 47 -18.57 -2.60 -8.14
N GLU A 48 -17.91 -1.83 -9.00
CA GLU A 48 -18.53 -0.68 -9.69
C GLU A 48 -19.72 -1.12 -10.54
N TYR A 49 -19.55 -2.21 -11.31
CA TYR A 49 -20.62 -2.82 -12.08
C TYR A 49 -21.78 -3.26 -11.19
N MET A 50 -21.51 -4.03 -10.13
CA MET A 50 -22.56 -4.54 -9.23
C MET A 50 -23.27 -3.41 -8.48
N ALA A 51 -22.53 -2.38 -8.07
CA ALA A 51 -23.08 -1.20 -7.41
C ALA A 51 -24.06 -0.43 -8.33
N GLY A 52 -23.81 -0.39 -9.63
CA GLY A 52 -24.70 0.25 -10.61
C GLY A 52 -25.84 -0.64 -11.10
N ALA A 53 -25.56 -1.91 -11.37
CA ALA A 53 -26.50 -2.84 -12.01
C ALA A 53 -27.50 -3.47 -11.02
N SER A 54 -27.13 -3.60 -9.74
CA SER A 54 -27.94 -4.31 -8.74
C SER A 54 -28.50 -3.38 -7.68
N LYS A 55 -29.81 -3.52 -7.43
CA LYS A 55 -30.47 -2.99 -6.21
C LYS A 55 -30.50 -4.07 -5.13
N GLY A 56 -30.57 -3.65 -3.87
CA GLY A 56 -30.58 -4.56 -2.72
C GLY A 56 -29.18 -5.01 -2.27
N PRO A 57 -29.09 -6.10 -1.47
CA PRO A 57 -27.91 -6.42 -0.67
C PRO A 57 -26.60 -6.55 -1.45
N LEU A 58 -26.65 -7.09 -2.67
CA LEU A 58 -25.47 -7.22 -3.53
C LEU A 58 -24.91 -5.85 -3.96
N GLY A 59 -25.79 -4.95 -4.41
CA GLY A 59 -25.39 -3.60 -4.77
C GLY A 59 -24.93 -2.78 -3.56
N ASP A 60 -25.58 -2.95 -2.41
CA ASP A 60 -25.21 -2.29 -1.16
C ASP A 60 -23.81 -2.75 -0.68
N ALA A 61 -23.54 -4.06 -0.72
CA ALA A 61 -22.23 -4.62 -0.39
C ALA A 61 -21.15 -4.09 -1.35
N ALA A 62 -21.44 -4.01 -2.64
CA ALA A 62 -20.51 -3.47 -3.63
C ALA A 62 -20.17 -1.99 -3.37
N ARG A 63 -21.18 -1.16 -3.06
CA ARG A 63 -20.97 0.25 -2.65
C ARG A 63 -20.15 0.37 -1.38
N ALA A 64 -20.43 -0.47 -0.38
CA ALA A 64 -19.68 -0.50 0.86
C ALA A 64 -18.20 -0.90 0.63
N ASN A 65 -17.95 -1.89 -0.22
CA ASN A 65 -16.60 -2.31 -0.59
C ASN A 65 -15.81 -1.21 -1.30
N LEU A 66 -16.44 -0.52 -2.25
CA LEU A 66 -15.82 0.62 -2.95
C LEU A 66 -15.46 1.74 -1.97
N LYS A 67 -16.39 2.12 -1.08
CA LYS A 67 -16.13 3.13 -0.05
C LYS A 67 -14.97 2.72 0.87
N ALA A 68 -14.90 1.46 1.26
CA ALA A 68 -13.81 0.94 2.08
C ALA A 68 -12.48 0.92 1.30
N GLN A 69 -12.50 0.61 0.01
CA GLN A 69 -11.32 0.63 -0.86
C GLN A 69 -10.78 2.06 -1.01
N ASP A 70 -11.64 3.03 -1.31
CA ASP A 70 -11.26 4.45 -1.43
C ASP A 70 -10.68 4.98 -0.12
N LYS A 71 -11.26 4.60 1.03
CA LYS A 71 -10.71 4.97 2.35
C LYS A 71 -9.30 4.41 2.54
N ARG A 72 -9.07 3.12 2.24
CA ARG A 72 -7.75 2.49 2.35
C ARG A 72 -6.74 3.15 1.41
N GLU A 73 -7.14 3.51 0.19
CA GLU A 73 -6.26 4.20 -0.75
C GLU A 73 -5.89 5.60 -0.28
N ARG A 74 -6.85 6.35 0.26
CA ARG A 74 -6.58 7.68 0.85
C ARG A 74 -5.66 7.59 2.06
N GLU A 75 -5.84 6.58 2.91
CA GLU A 75 -4.98 6.36 4.07
C GLU A 75 -3.57 5.91 3.67
N ALA A 76 -3.44 5.02 2.69
CA ALA A 76 -2.16 4.54 2.19
C ALA A 76 -1.37 5.61 1.44
N ASN A 77 -2.07 6.53 0.77
CA ASN A 77 -1.47 7.67 0.06
C ASN A 77 -1.50 8.97 0.89
N ARG A 78 -1.82 8.91 2.19
CA ARG A 78 -1.82 10.12 3.01
C ARG A 78 -0.41 10.68 3.09
N GLY A 79 -0.30 12.00 2.96
CA GLY A 79 0.94 12.72 3.18
C GLY A 79 1.34 12.79 4.66
N VAL A 80 2.42 13.53 4.92
CA VAL A 80 2.86 13.82 6.29
C VAL A 80 1.77 14.61 7.01
N ARG A 81 1.43 14.18 8.23
CA ARG A 81 0.51 14.94 9.09
C ARG A 81 1.11 16.29 9.41
N ARG A 82 0.29 17.32 9.30
CA ARG A 82 0.67 18.71 9.56
C ARG A 82 0.02 19.19 10.84
N THR A 83 0.63 20.19 11.44
CA THR A 83 0.09 20.86 12.62
C THR A 83 -1.07 21.78 12.23
N MET A 84 -1.96 22.06 13.19
CA MET A 84 -3.06 23.02 12.99
C MET A 84 -2.53 24.38 12.52
N LYS A 85 -1.36 24.81 13.03
CA LYS A 85 -0.73 26.08 12.66
C LYS A 85 -0.32 26.12 11.18
N GLU A 86 0.11 25.01 10.62
CA GLU A 86 0.49 24.93 9.20
C GLU A 86 -0.74 24.98 8.30
N CYS A 87 -1.86 24.40 8.74
CA CYS A 87 -3.09 24.28 7.96
C CYS A 87 -4.14 25.37 8.23
N ILE A 88 -4.03 26.21 9.26
CA ILE A 88 -5.09 27.17 9.55
C ILE A 88 -5.29 28.17 8.41
N LYS A 89 -6.56 28.48 8.10
CA LYS A 89 -6.93 29.48 7.09
C LYS A 89 -6.78 30.90 7.65
N PRO A 90 -6.59 31.93 6.80
CA PRO A 90 -6.65 33.32 7.22
C PRO A 90 -7.95 33.61 7.99
N GLY A 91 -7.87 34.45 9.02
CA GLY A 91 -9.02 34.74 9.90
C GLY A 91 -9.35 33.62 10.89
N ASN A 92 -8.45 32.65 11.09
CA ASN A 92 -8.61 31.52 12.02
C ASN A 92 -9.81 30.62 11.70
N VAL A 93 -10.17 30.51 10.43
CA VAL A 93 -11.24 29.60 10.01
C VAL A 93 -10.75 28.15 10.11
N ILE A 94 -11.52 27.31 10.79
CA ILE A 94 -11.29 25.87 10.92
C ILE A 94 -12.50 25.17 10.32
N ASP A 95 -12.28 24.47 9.21
CA ASP A 95 -13.27 23.69 8.49
C ASP A 95 -12.69 22.32 8.10
N ASP A 96 -13.45 21.56 7.30
CA ASP A 96 -13.05 20.23 6.87
C ASP A 96 -11.76 20.25 6.03
N ASP A 97 -11.46 21.33 5.30
CA ASP A 97 -10.20 21.43 4.54
C ASP A 97 -9.01 21.51 5.50
N VAL A 98 -9.13 22.30 6.58
CA VAL A 98 -8.09 22.41 7.61
C VAL A 98 -7.86 21.04 8.26
N LYS A 99 -8.95 20.32 8.57
CA LYS A 99 -8.87 18.96 9.12
C LYS A 99 -8.17 18.01 8.15
N GLU A 100 -8.58 17.96 6.88
CA GLU A 100 -7.96 17.12 5.86
C GLU A 100 -6.48 17.47 5.65
N CYS A 101 -6.11 18.75 5.72
CA CYS A 101 -4.71 19.18 5.65
C CYS A 101 -3.89 18.68 6.84
N THR A 102 -4.42 18.76 8.08
CA THR A 102 -3.71 18.26 9.27
C THR A 102 -3.55 16.75 9.26
N GLU A 103 -4.55 16.03 8.74
CA GLU A 103 -4.51 14.57 8.59
C GLU A 103 -3.58 14.11 7.46
N GLY A 104 -3.06 15.04 6.64
CA GLY A 104 -2.20 14.75 5.50
C GLY A 104 -2.99 14.27 4.27
N LEU A 105 -4.31 14.41 4.28
CA LEU A 105 -5.20 14.00 3.19
C LEU A 105 -5.31 15.06 2.09
N ARG A 106 -4.98 16.32 2.42
CA ARG A 106 -5.07 17.46 1.50
C ARG A 106 -3.80 18.33 1.53
N GLN A 107 -3.46 18.93 0.39
CA GLN A 107 -2.44 19.99 0.33
C GLN A 107 -3.06 21.35 0.64
N LYS A 108 -2.30 22.20 1.31
CA LYS A 108 -2.73 23.57 1.61
C LYS A 108 -2.72 24.40 0.34
N GLU A 109 -3.87 24.97 -0.01
CA GLU A 109 -4.08 25.80 -1.20
C GLU A 109 -4.60 27.21 -0.86
N TRP A 110 -4.59 27.58 0.43
CA TRP A 110 -5.11 28.83 0.97
C TRP A 110 -4.07 29.62 1.77
#